data_AF-A0A954I525-F1
#
_entry.id   AF-A0A954I525-F1
#
_cell.length_a   1.000
_cell.length_b   1.000
_cell.length_c   1.000
_cell.angle_alpha   90.00
_cell.angle_beta   90.00
_cell.angle_gamma   90.00
#
_symmetry.space_group_name_H-M   'P 1'
#
loop_
_entity.id
_entity.type
_entity.pdbx_description
1 polymer ?
#
loop_
_entity_poly.entity_id
_entity_poly.type
_entity_poly.pdbx_seq_one_letter_code
_entity_poly.pdbx_strand_id
1 'polypeptide(L)'
;MNESTSDIENPYWCFISYTHADNREQGRDWASWLHLTLETYEVPEDLVDKLNERNERIPERIFPVFRDEEELSTGNLAERIYEALRRTKVLIVICSPRVLKSPYVSEEIRYFKQHREGAAIHVVVIEGNPGAQRGEPACCFPDTLRYELDHAGQPDFSRNCDPLAANFRLDDQSQGWTTPEALRIALKKLGRHTENEIETAVADYRQRLERSKLQLIAGVLGVPLGELSRRDKRYQLELA
;
A
#
# COMPACT_ATOMS: atom_id res chain seq x y z
N MET A 1 20.44 -31.44 -12.34
CA MET A 1 19.85 -30.57 -13.38
C MET A 1 19.48 -29.28 -12.69
N ASN A 2 19.93 -28.16 -13.25
CA ASN A 2 20.08 -26.87 -12.60
C ASN A 2 18.74 -26.27 -12.18
N GLU A 3 18.53 -26.10 -10.87
CA GLU A 3 17.58 -25.12 -10.35
C GLU A 3 18.27 -23.75 -10.40
N SER A 4 18.01 -23.07 -11.51
CA SER A 4 17.89 -21.61 -11.69
C SER A 4 18.35 -20.72 -10.54
N THR A 5 19.63 -20.36 -10.56
CA THR A 5 20.21 -19.18 -9.90
C THR A 5 19.84 -17.88 -10.64
N SER A 6 18.56 -17.67 -11.00
CA SER A 6 18.08 -16.48 -11.74
C SER A 6 17.28 -15.49 -10.88
N ASP A 7 16.91 -15.86 -9.65
CA ASP A 7 16.02 -15.03 -8.83
C ASP A 7 16.72 -13.84 -8.15
N ILE A 8 18.04 -13.70 -8.31
CA ILE A 8 18.85 -12.68 -7.63
C ILE A 8 19.14 -11.46 -8.54
N GLU A 9 18.77 -11.43 -9.83
CA GLU A 9 19.14 -10.33 -10.74
C GLU A 9 18.07 -9.26 -10.98
N ASN A 10 16.78 -9.53 -10.77
CA ASN A 10 15.73 -8.55 -11.11
C ASN A 10 15.32 -7.62 -9.95
N PRO A 11 15.10 -6.32 -10.21
CA PRO A 11 14.58 -5.38 -9.21
C PRO A 11 13.13 -5.71 -8.85
N TYR A 12 12.76 -5.51 -7.57
CA TYR A 12 11.37 -5.60 -7.14
C TYR A 12 10.56 -4.43 -7.71
N TRP A 13 9.33 -4.71 -8.14
CA TRP A 13 8.42 -3.65 -8.57
C TRP A 13 7.96 -2.82 -7.38
N CYS A 14 7.52 -3.51 -6.31
CA CYS A 14 7.07 -2.89 -5.08
C CYS A 14 7.74 -3.50 -3.85
N PHE A 15 7.86 -2.69 -2.81
CA PHE A 15 8.13 -3.12 -1.44
C PHE A 15 6.97 -2.68 -0.56
N ILE A 16 6.41 -3.57 0.25
CA ILE A 16 5.34 -3.26 1.20
C ILE A 16 5.96 -3.11 2.59
N SER A 17 6.03 -1.87 3.08
CA SER A 17 6.44 -1.52 4.43
C SER A 17 5.21 -1.38 5.33
N TYR A 18 5.20 -2.11 6.45
CA TYR A 18 4.07 -2.15 7.36
C TYR A 18 4.51 -2.55 8.78
N THR A 19 3.64 -2.32 9.77
CA THR A 19 3.82 -2.92 11.10
C THR A 19 3.06 -4.25 11.17
N HIS A 20 3.67 -5.32 11.67
CA HIS A 20 3.02 -6.63 11.75
C HIS A 20 1.69 -6.62 12.50
N ALA A 21 1.50 -5.70 13.44
CA ALA A 21 0.23 -5.52 14.13
C ALA A 21 -0.95 -5.23 13.16
N ASP A 22 -0.68 -4.67 11.98
CA ASP A 22 -1.65 -4.41 10.91
C ASP A 22 -1.93 -5.61 10.00
N ASN A 23 -1.40 -6.80 10.32
CA ASN A 23 -1.53 -7.98 9.47
C ASN A 23 -1.91 -9.27 10.22
N ARG A 24 -2.42 -9.16 11.45
CA ARG A 24 -2.68 -10.32 12.34
C ARG A 24 -4.15 -10.75 12.40
N GLU A 25 -5.06 -9.84 12.15
CA GLU A 25 -6.50 -10.09 12.27
C GLU A 25 -7.08 -10.60 10.94
N GLN A 26 -7.89 -11.66 10.98
CA GLN A 26 -8.59 -12.16 9.79
C GLN A 26 -9.52 -11.08 9.23
N GLY A 27 -9.41 -10.80 7.93
CA GLY A 27 -10.16 -9.72 7.28
C GLY A 27 -9.50 -8.34 7.44
N ARG A 28 -8.33 -8.28 8.08
CA ARG A 28 -7.48 -7.10 8.30
C ARG A 28 -6.00 -7.44 8.13
N ASP A 29 -5.73 -8.49 7.38
CA ASP A 29 -4.43 -8.96 6.93
C ASP A 29 -3.95 -8.11 5.74
N TRP A 30 -3.75 -6.81 5.98
CA TRP A 30 -3.58 -5.81 4.93
C TRP A 30 -2.34 -6.00 4.06
N ALA A 31 -1.21 -6.38 4.64
CA ALA A 31 0.02 -6.61 3.87
C ALA A 31 -0.10 -7.86 3.01
N SER A 32 -0.72 -8.92 3.53
CA SER A 32 -1.03 -10.14 2.78
C SER A 32 -1.99 -9.87 1.63
N TRP A 33 -3.08 -9.14 1.91
CA TRP A 33 -4.06 -8.78 0.91
C TRP A 33 -3.47 -7.90 -0.18
N LEU A 34 -2.67 -6.89 0.16
CA LEU A 34 -2.01 -6.01 -0.81
C LEU A 34 -1.01 -6.76 -1.68
N HIS A 35 -0.18 -7.62 -1.08
CA HIS A 35 0.78 -8.44 -1.81
C HIS A 35 0.07 -9.27 -2.89
N LEU A 36 -0.95 -10.04 -2.50
CA LEU A 36 -1.73 -10.84 -3.44
C LEU A 36 -2.42 -9.97 -4.49
N THR A 37 -3.04 -8.86 -4.06
CA THR A 37 -3.76 -7.94 -4.96
C THR A 37 -2.86 -7.36 -6.04
N LEU A 38 -1.63 -6.98 -5.70
CA LEU A 38 -0.67 -6.42 -6.65
C LEU A 38 -0.16 -7.50 -7.62
N GLU A 39 0.26 -8.66 -7.11
CA GLU A 39 0.84 -9.70 -7.97
C GLU A 39 -0.16 -10.38 -8.90
N THR A 40 -1.44 -10.40 -8.51
CA THR A 40 -2.54 -10.96 -9.32
C THR A 40 -3.22 -9.93 -10.21
N TYR A 41 -2.86 -8.65 -10.11
CA TYR A 41 -3.41 -7.63 -10.98
C TYR A 41 -2.90 -7.80 -12.41
N GLU A 42 -3.84 -8.02 -13.33
CA GLU A 42 -3.57 -8.04 -14.76
C GLU A 42 -3.51 -6.61 -15.29
N VAL A 43 -2.34 -6.19 -15.74
CA VAL A 43 -2.18 -4.87 -16.35
C VAL A 43 -2.86 -4.89 -17.72
N PRO A 44 -3.74 -3.92 -18.04
CA PRO A 44 -4.37 -3.86 -19.35
C PRO A 44 -3.35 -3.91 -20.49
N GLU A 45 -3.57 -4.80 -21.47
CA GLU A 45 -2.60 -5.06 -22.57
C GLU A 45 -2.20 -3.79 -23.32
N ASP A 46 -3.13 -2.85 -23.47
CA ASP A 46 -2.88 -1.60 -24.16
C ASP A 46 -2.09 -0.58 -23.33
N LEU A 47 -1.81 -0.84 -22.05
CA LEU A 47 -0.86 -0.09 -21.23
C LEU A 47 0.53 -0.71 -21.22
N VAL A 48 0.63 -2.03 -21.40
CA VAL A 48 1.91 -2.74 -21.38
C VAL A 48 2.89 -2.11 -22.39
N ASP A 49 4.15 -2.01 -22.00
CA ASP A 49 5.26 -1.44 -22.77
C ASP A 49 5.19 0.07 -23.08
N LYS A 50 4.10 0.75 -22.74
CA LYS A 50 4.05 2.21 -22.78
C LYS A 50 4.91 2.82 -21.69
N LEU A 51 5.37 4.05 -21.91
CA LEU A 51 6.05 4.83 -20.88
C LEU A 51 5.02 5.41 -19.91
N ASN A 52 5.27 5.23 -18.62
CA ASN A 52 4.49 5.84 -17.54
C ASN A 52 4.95 7.29 -17.27
N GLU A 53 4.34 7.97 -16.31
CA GLU A 53 4.68 9.35 -15.90
C GLU A 53 6.13 9.48 -15.39
N ARG A 54 6.78 8.36 -15.03
CA ARG A 54 8.18 8.27 -14.59
C ARG A 54 9.15 7.90 -15.71
N ASN A 55 8.70 7.86 -16.97
CA ASN A 55 9.46 7.40 -18.14
C ASN A 55 9.95 5.94 -18.05
N GLU A 56 9.23 5.10 -17.33
CA GLU A 56 9.50 3.67 -17.21
C GLU A 56 8.50 2.87 -18.06
N ARG A 57 8.94 1.74 -18.63
CA ARG A 57 8.02 0.82 -19.31
C ARG A 57 7.07 0.18 -18.31
N ILE A 58 5.78 0.24 -18.60
CA ILE A 58 4.74 -0.42 -17.82
C ILE A 58 4.85 -1.94 -18.03
N PRO A 59 4.85 -2.74 -16.94
CA PRO A 59 5.02 -4.18 -17.03
C PRO A 59 3.69 -4.86 -17.34
N GLU A 60 3.74 -6.12 -17.79
CA GLU A 60 2.54 -6.97 -17.90
C GLU A 60 1.93 -7.30 -16.53
N ARG A 61 2.76 -7.36 -15.49
CA ARG A 61 2.37 -7.68 -14.12
C ARG A 61 3.18 -6.87 -13.11
N ILE A 62 2.56 -6.53 -11.98
CA ILE A 62 3.24 -5.92 -10.84
C ILE A 62 3.96 -7.04 -10.07
N PHE A 63 5.14 -7.44 -10.55
CA PHE A 63 5.93 -8.54 -10.00
C PHE A 63 7.44 -8.29 -10.19
N PRO A 64 8.31 -8.70 -9.26
CA PRO A 64 8.00 -9.25 -7.94
C PRO A 64 7.61 -8.17 -6.93
N VAL A 65 6.75 -8.50 -5.97
CA VAL A 65 6.42 -7.64 -4.83
C VAL A 65 7.13 -8.16 -3.59
N PHE A 66 7.94 -7.32 -2.95
CA PHE A 66 8.57 -7.69 -1.69
C PHE A 66 7.62 -7.38 -0.53
N ARG A 67 7.40 -8.36 0.35
CA ARG A 67 6.75 -8.23 1.65
C ARG A 67 7.59 -8.97 2.67
N ASP A 68 7.90 -8.32 3.79
CA ASP A 68 8.57 -9.01 4.89
C ASP A 68 7.60 -9.97 5.62
N GLU A 69 8.05 -11.16 5.98
CA GLU A 69 7.25 -12.18 6.68
C GLU A 69 7.74 -12.34 8.13
N GLU A 70 6.81 -12.58 9.08
CA GLU A 70 7.12 -12.81 10.49
C GLU A 70 7.90 -14.12 10.68
N GLU A 71 9.23 -14.10 10.53
CA GLU A 71 10.10 -15.05 11.22
C GLU A 71 11.49 -14.44 11.43
N LEU A 72 11.58 -13.58 12.46
CA LEU A 72 12.82 -13.07 13.02
C LEU A 72 13.61 -14.21 13.68
N SER A 73 14.26 -15.03 12.87
CA SER A 73 15.36 -15.87 13.33
C SER A 73 16.45 -15.88 12.27
N THR A 74 17.59 -15.27 12.63
CA THR A 74 18.92 -15.25 11.98
C THR A 74 19.35 -13.91 11.36
N GLY A 75 20.55 -13.47 11.74
CA GLY A 75 21.09 -12.11 11.60
C GLY A 75 21.44 -11.63 10.20
N ASN A 76 20.77 -12.13 9.16
CA ASN A 76 20.94 -11.70 7.76
C ASN A 76 19.66 -11.05 7.18
N LEU A 77 18.58 -10.95 7.96
CA LEU A 77 17.31 -10.40 7.47
C LEU A 77 17.35 -8.88 7.23
N ALA A 78 18.00 -8.11 8.11
CA ALA A 78 18.09 -6.66 7.95
C ALA A 78 18.85 -6.28 6.66
N GLU A 79 19.93 -6.99 6.34
CA GLU A 79 20.68 -6.77 5.10
C GLU A 79 19.80 -7.07 3.87
N ARG A 80 19.08 -8.20 3.88
CA ARG A 80 18.12 -8.55 2.82
C ARG A 80 17.02 -7.51 2.63
N ILE A 81 16.48 -6.93 3.70
CA ILE A 81 15.46 -5.88 3.64
C ILE A 81 16.02 -4.62 2.98
N TYR A 82 17.20 -4.15 3.40
CA TYR A 82 17.81 -2.96 2.80
C TYR A 82 18.26 -3.20 1.35
N GLU A 83 18.73 -4.39 1.02
CA GLU A 83 18.99 -4.79 -0.38
C GLU A 83 17.71 -4.78 -1.21
N ALA A 84 16.61 -5.34 -0.70
CA ALA A 84 15.32 -5.32 -1.39
C ALA A 84 14.83 -3.88 -1.58
N LEU A 85 14.93 -3.02 -0.56
CA LEU A 85 14.59 -1.60 -0.66
C LEU A 85 15.41 -0.86 -1.71
N ARG A 86 16.74 -1.08 -1.71
CA ARG A 86 17.64 -0.46 -2.70
C ARG A 86 17.28 -0.87 -4.13
N ARG A 87 16.73 -2.06 -4.32
CA ARG A 87 16.38 -2.61 -5.63
C ARG A 87 14.92 -2.40 -6.02
N THR A 88 14.10 -1.92 -5.09
CA THR A 88 12.68 -1.66 -5.33
C THR A 88 12.48 -0.38 -6.14
N LYS A 89 11.50 -0.39 -7.05
CA LYS A 89 11.08 0.82 -7.79
C LYS A 89 10.12 1.70 -6.99
N VAL A 90 9.16 1.08 -6.31
CA VAL A 90 8.07 1.75 -5.59
C VAL A 90 7.97 1.26 -4.15
N LEU A 91 7.96 2.16 -3.18
CA LEU A 91 7.68 1.84 -1.78
C LEU A 91 6.20 2.06 -1.48
N ILE A 92 5.51 1.04 -0.97
CA ILE A 92 4.14 1.13 -0.46
C ILE A 92 4.20 1.10 1.06
N VAL A 93 3.63 2.10 1.72
CA VAL A 93 3.60 2.18 3.19
C VAL A 93 2.18 2.02 3.69
N ILE A 94 1.94 1.00 4.52
CA ILE A 94 0.67 0.82 5.23
C ILE A 94 0.68 1.68 6.50
N CYS A 95 -0.24 2.62 6.57
CA CYS A 95 -0.34 3.62 7.62
C CYS A 95 -1.56 3.38 8.52
N SER A 96 -1.26 3.29 9.81
CA SER A 96 -2.19 3.27 10.94
C SER A 96 -1.52 3.98 12.13
N PRO A 97 -2.23 4.34 13.21
CA PRO A 97 -1.57 4.88 14.40
C PRO A 97 -0.48 3.97 15.01
N ARG A 98 -0.52 2.66 14.72
CA ARG A 98 0.49 1.70 15.19
C ARG A 98 1.83 1.87 14.49
N VAL A 99 1.84 2.36 13.24
CA VAL A 99 3.07 2.57 12.47
C VAL A 99 4.03 3.54 13.16
N LEU A 100 3.50 4.51 13.92
CA LEU A 100 4.30 5.50 14.66
C LEU A 100 5.14 4.87 15.78
N LYS A 101 4.79 3.66 16.21
CA LYS A 101 5.53 2.90 17.24
C LYS A 101 6.56 1.96 16.61
N SER A 102 6.62 1.86 15.27
CA SER A 102 7.55 0.98 14.56
C SER A 102 8.78 1.78 14.11
N PRO A 103 9.97 1.61 14.74
CA PRO A 103 11.19 2.22 14.25
C PRO A 103 11.54 1.70 12.84
N TYR A 104 11.28 0.41 12.57
CA TYR A 104 11.60 -0.23 11.28
C TYR A 104 10.97 0.50 10.09
N VAL A 105 9.65 0.76 10.11
CA VAL A 105 8.98 1.45 9.00
C VAL A 105 9.57 2.85 8.77
N SER A 106 9.90 3.57 9.85
CA SER A 106 10.50 4.90 9.72
C SER A 106 11.89 4.84 9.09
N GLU A 107 12.70 3.83 9.46
CA GLU A 107 14.02 3.58 8.87
C GLU A 107 13.93 3.15 7.40
N GLU A 108 12.99 2.28 7.03
CA GLU A 108 12.79 1.85 5.65
C GLU A 108 12.42 3.02 4.74
N ILE A 109 11.50 3.89 5.17
CA ILE A 109 11.12 5.11 4.45
C ILE A 109 12.33 6.04 4.30
N ARG A 110 13.10 6.22 5.39
CA ARG A 110 14.30 7.06 5.38
C ARG A 110 15.31 6.52 4.38
N TYR A 111 15.62 5.24 4.46
CA TYR A 111 16.57 4.56 3.60
C TYR A 111 16.16 4.69 2.12
N PHE A 112 14.88 4.44 1.81
CA PHE A 112 14.36 4.55 0.45
C PHE A 112 14.51 5.96 -0.11
N LYS A 113 14.13 7.00 0.66
CA LYS A 113 14.29 8.41 0.24
C LYS A 113 15.76 8.79 0.00
N GLN A 114 16.69 8.28 0.82
CA GLN A 114 18.12 8.60 0.68
C GLN A 114 18.79 7.93 -0.51
N HIS A 115 18.29 6.77 -0.96
CA HIS A 115 18.92 5.97 -2.02
C HIS A 115 18.21 6.08 -3.37
N ARG A 116 17.10 6.81 -3.46
CA ARG A 116 16.31 6.98 -4.70
C ARG A 116 15.98 8.46 -4.93
N GLU A 117 16.59 9.04 -5.96
CA GLU A 117 16.11 10.29 -6.54
C GLU A 117 14.72 10.08 -7.13
N GLY A 118 13.76 10.96 -6.81
CA GLY A 118 12.38 10.80 -7.26
C GLY A 118 11.63 9.61 -6.62
N ALA A 119 12.02 9.21 -5.41
CA ALA A 119 11.43 8.11 -4.64
C ALA A 119 9.89 8.05 -4.76
N ALA A 120 9.37 7.03 -5.44
CA ALA A 120 7.93 6.79 -5.56
C ALA A 120 7.40 6.09 -4.32
N ILE A 121 6.84 6.87 -3.38
CA ILE A 121 6.22 6.36 -2.15
C ILE A 121 4.70 6.48 -2.28
N HIS A 122 3.98 5.37 -2.14
CA HIS A 122 2.52 5.35 -2.10
C HIS A 122 2.02 4.95 -0.72
N VAL A 123 1.04 5.70 -0.23
CA VAL A 123 0.53 5.53 1.12
C VAL A 123 -0.82 4.84 1.10
N VAL A 124 -0.97 3.82 1.94
CA VAL A 124 -2.22 3.10 2.17
C VAL A 124 -2.68 3.42 3.58
N VAL A 125 -3.76 4.19 3.73
CA VAL A 125 -4.30 4.51 5.06
C VAL A 125 -5.37 3.50 5.40
N ILE A 126 -5.09 2.65 6.39
CA ILE A 126 -6.04 1.63 6.85
C ILE A 126 -6.80 2.06 8.11
N GLU A 127 -6.23 2.96 8.92
CA GLU A 127 -6.80 3.51 10.16
C GLU A 127 -6.19 4.88 10.49
N GLY A 128 -6.89 5.72 11.25
CA GLY A 128 -6.39 6.99 11.74
C GLY A 128 -6.65 8.14 10.77
N ASN A 129 -6.07 9.31 11.01
CA ASN A 129 -6.28 10.53 10.25
C ASN A 129 -4.96 11.06 9.66
N PRO A 130 -4.79 11.06 8.32
CA PRO A 130 -3.65 11.67 7.65
C PRO A 130 -3.41 13.14 8.03
N GLY A 131 -4.50 13.88 8.29
CA GLY A 131 -4.46 15.30 8.65
C GLY A 131 -4.28 15.57 10.15
N ALA A 132 -4.26 14.53 11.00
CA ALA A 132 -4.02 14.72 12.43
C ALA A 132 -2.60 15.24 12.69
N GLN A 133 -2.44 16.15 13.65
CA GLN A 133 -1.13 16.69 14.01
C GLN A 133 -0.29 15.66 14.76
N ARG A 134 1.02 15.93 14.81
CA ARG A 134 1.97 15.10 15.56
C ARG A 134 1.55 15.02 17.03
N GLY A 135 1.49 13.81 17.57
CA GLY A 135 1.09 13.55 18.97
C GLY A 135 -0.41 13.35 19.17
N GLU A 136 -1.26 13.62 18.18
CA GLU A 136 -2.68 13.26 18.26
C GLU A 136 -2.87 11.74 18.17
N PRO A 137 -3.84 11.15 18.90
CA PRO A 137 -4.11 9.71 18.86
C PRO A 137 -4.43 9.17 17.47
N ALA A 138 -5.03 10.00 16.61
CA ALA A 138 -5.39 9.63 15.25
C ALA A 138 -4.21 9.77 14.26
N CYS A 139 -3.07 10.34 14.66
CA CYS A 139 -1.92 10.48 13.77
C CYS A 139 -1.48 9.11 13.23
N CYS A 140 -1.34 8.98 11.91
CA CYS A 140 -1.00 7.70 11.28
C CYS A 140 0.16 7.78 10.29
N PHE A 141 0.81 8.93 10.13
CA PHE A 141 1.95 9.13 9.21
C PHE A 141 3.22 9.41 10.00
N PRO A 142 4.29 8.59 9.84
CA PRO A 142 5.61 8.89 10.40
C PRO A 142 6.15 10.24 9.90
N ASP A 143 7.01 10.86 10.71
CA ASP A 143 7.67 12.12 10.32
C ASP A 143 8.51 11.93 9.04
N THR A 144 9.16 10.77 8.86
CA THR A 144 9.90 10.43 7.64
C THR A 144 9.03 10.32 6.40
N LEU A 145 7.71 10.18 6.55
CA LEU A 145 6.74 10.20 5.45
C LEU A 145 6.20 11.61 5.21
N ARG A 146 5.88 12.34 6.28
CA ARG A 146 5.29 13.70 6.24
C ARG A 146 6.26 14.74 5.71
N TYR A 147 7.55 14.60 5.98
CA TYR A 147 8.54 15.63 5.68
C TYR A 147 9.61 15.12 4.72
N GLU A 148 10.23 16.05 4.00
CA GLU A 148 11.48 15.79 3.29
C GLU A 148 12.61 15.47 4.29
N LEU A 149 13.69 14.88 3.80
CA LEU A 149 14.87 14.63 4.63
C LEU A 149 15.92 15.71 4.40
N ASP A 150 16.60 16.11 5.48
CA ASP A 150 17.78 16.94 5.43
C ASP A 150 19.02 16.15 4.96
N HIS A 151 20.17 16.83 4.88
CA HIS A 151 21.44 16.21 4.49
C HIS A 151 21.95 15.13 5.46
N ALA A 152 21.44 15.10 6.70
CA ALA A 152 21.74 14.08 7.70
C ALA A 152 20.72 12.91 7.68
N GLY A 153 19.74 12.94 6.76
CA GLY A 153 18.68 11.95 6.68
C GLY A 153 17.59 12.09 7.75
N GLN A 154 17.53 13.22 8.45
CA GLN A 154 16.49 13.50 9.44
C GLN A 154 15.32 14.25 8.80
N PRO A 155 14.09 14.12 9.32
CA PRO A 155 12.95 14.89 8.84
C PRO A 155 13.20 16.41 8.95
N ASP A 156 13.12 17.12 7.83
CA ASP A 156 13.12 18.58 7.77
C ASP A 156 11.69 19.09 7.98
N PHE A 157 11.36 19.45 9.22
CA PHE A 157 10.04 19.92 9.61
C PHE A 157 9.58 21.22 8.91
N SER A 158 10.45 21.89 8.15
CA SER A 158 10.08 23.03 7.31
C SER A 158 9.55 22.64 5.92
N ARG A 159 9.74 21.39 5.50
CA ARG A 159 9.43 20.89 4.15
C ARG A 159 8.43 19.74 4.20
N ASN A 160 7.14 20.07 4.24
CA ASN A 160 6.05 19.08 4.22
C ASN A 160 5.82 18.52 2.80
N CYS A 161 5.66 17.21 2.69
CA CYS A 161 5.43 16.48 1.44
C CYS A 161 3.94 16.23 1.11
N ASP A 162 3.02 16.37 2.07
CA ASP A 162 1.57 16.06 1.95
C ASP A 162 1.27 14.85 1.04
N PRO A 163 1.70 13.63 1.42
CA PRO A 163 1.68 12.48 0.53
C PRO A 163 0.25 12.06 0.17
N LEU A 164 0.04 11.79 -1.12
CA LEU A 164 -1.23 11.23 -1.60
C LEU A 164 -1.42 9.81 -1.05
N ALA A 165 -2.59 9.56 -0.49
CA ALA A 165 -2.92 8.29 0.15
C ALA A 165 -4.19 7.65 -0.44
N ALA A 166 -4.12 6.34 -0.64
CA ALA A 166 -5.28 5.50 -0.89
C ALA A 166 -6.01 5.24 0.44
N ASN A 167 -7.31 5.52 0.49
CA ASN A 167 -8.08 5.51 1.73
C ASN A 167 -8.88 4.20 1.88
N PHE A 168 -8.41 3.32 2.75
CA PHE A 168 -9.03 2.02 3.03
C PHE A 168 -9.78 1.99 4.37
N ARG A 169 -9.95 3.14 5.02
CA ARG A 169 -10.70 3.27 6.29
C ARG A 169 -12.20 3.16 6.10
N LEU A 170 -12.90 2.92 7.21
CA LEU A 170 -14.33 3.21 7.33
C LEU A 170 -14.58 4.73 7.42
N ASP A 171 -15.84 5.15 7.32
CA ASP A 171 -16.21 6.58 7.31
C ASP A 171 -15.89 7.30 8.63
N ASP A 172 -15.92 6.57 9.74
CA ASP A 172 -15.51 7.05 11.06
C ASP A 172 -13.99 7.04 11.27
N GLN A 173 -13.22 6.77 10.20
CA GLN A 173 -11.75 6.69 10.19
C GLN A 173 -11.18 5.49 10.96
N SER A 174 -12.03 4.59 11.47
CA SER A 174 -11.61 3.33 12.06
C SER A 174 -11.06 2.38 11.00
N GLN A 175 -10.44 1.30 11.49
CA GLN A 175 -9.77 0.35 10.62
C GLN A 175 -10.76 -0.33 9.67
N GLY A 176 -10.48 -0.24 8.37
CA GLY A 176 -11.25 -0.94 7.34
C GLY A 176 -11.06 -2.46 7.36
N TRP A 177 -11.60 -3.08 6.31
CA TRP A 177 -11.57 -4.52 6.06
C TRP A 177 -11.02 -4.85 4.68
N THR A 178 -10.26 -5.93 4.55
CA THR A 178 -9.68 -6.37 3.27
C THR A 178 -10.73 -6.85 2.27
N THR A 179 -11.93 -7.21 2.73
CA THR A 179 -13.06 -7.59 1.86
C THR A 179 -14.40 -7.02 2.35
N PRO A 180 -15.37 -6.79 1.45
CA PRO A 180 -16.73 -6.39 1.84
C PRO A 180 -17.44 -7.46 2.69
N GLU A 181 -17.13 -8.74 2.47
CA GLU A 181 -17.71 -9.83 3.26
C GLU A 181 -17.21 -9.83 4.71
N ALA A 182 -15.92 -9.54 4.94
CA ALA A 182 -15.39 -9.40 6.29
C ALA A 182 -16.07 -8.25 7.05
N LEU A 183 -16.34 -7.12 6.37
CA LEU A 183 -17.15 -6.03 6.94
C LEU A 183 -18.58 -6.50 7.27
N ARG A 184 -19.25 -7.20 6.35
CA ARG A 184 -20.60 -7.74 6.57
C ARG A 184 -20.66 -8.61 7.83
N ILE A 185 -19.75 -9.56 7.95
CA ILE A 185 -19.65 -10.47 9.10
C ILE A 185 -19.43 -9.66 10.40
N ALA A 186 -18.55 -8.66 10.37
CA ALA A 186 -18.27 -7.82 11.53
C ALA A 186 -19.51 -7.01 11.97
N LEU A 187 -20.23 -6.39 11.03
CA LEU A 187 -21.44 -5.62 11.32
C LEU A 187 -22.56 -6.51 11.88
N LYS A 188 -22.75 -7.71 11.31
CA LYS A 188 -23.70 -8.71 11.84
C LYS A 188 -23.36 -9.12 13.27
N LYS A 189 -22.07 -9.33 13.56
CA LYS A 189 -21.60 -9.69 14.91
C LYS A 189 -21.82 -8.58 15.94
N LEU A 190 -21.74 -7.31 15.54
CA LEU A 190 -22.03 -6.19 16.44
C LEU A 190 -23.52 -6.12 16.83
N GLY A 191 -24.42 -6.58 15.97
CA GLY A 191 -25.87 -6.64 16.24
C GLY A 191 -26.54 -5.27 16.42
N ARG A 192 -25.90 -4.20 15.93
CA ARG A 192 -26.37 -2.80 16.07
C ARG A 192 -27.06 -2.25 14.82
N HIS A 193 -27.08 -3.03 13.74
CA HIS A 193 -27.56 -2.61 12.43
C HIS A 193 -28.63 -3.57 11.93
N THR A 194 -29.63 -3.03 11.23
CA THR A 194 -30.60 -3.79 10.45
C THR A 194 -29.93 -4.39 9.20
N GLU A 195 -30.52 -5.43 8.61
CA GLU A 195 -29.96 -6.05 7.39
C GLU A 195 -29.82 -5.04 6.24
N ASN A 196 -30.77 -4.11 6.10
CA ASN A 196 -30.72 -3.09 5.05
C ASN A 196 -29.59 -2.06 5.26
N GLU A 197 -29.33 -1.67 6.51
CA GLU A 197 -28.19 -0.80 6.84
C GLU A 197 -26.86 -1.50 6.57
N ILE A 198 -26.76 -2.80 6.88
CA ILE A 198 -25.57 -3.61 6.61
C ILE A 198 -25.32 -3.67 5.10
N GLU A 199 -26.33 -4.01 4.30
CA GLU A 199 -26.18 -4.10 2.84
C GLU A 199 -25.78 -2.75 2.22
N THR A 200 -26.35 -1.65 2.70
CA THR A 200 -25.97 -0.30 2.25
C THR A 200 -24.51 0.01 2.60
N ALA A 201 -24.11 -0.20 3.85
CA ALA A 201 -22.74 0.05 4.29
C ALA A 201 -21.72 -0.82 3.55
N VAL A 202 -22.04 -2.08 3.27
CA VAL A 202 -21.19 -3.02 2.53
C VAL A 202 -21.08 -2.62 1.06
N ALA A 203 -22.16 -2.15 0.44
CA ALA A 203 -22.14 -1.66 -0.94
C ALA A 203 -21.27 -0.40 -1.09
N ASP A 204 -21.43 0.56 -0.18
CA ASP A 204 -20.62 1.79 -0.16
C ASP A 204 -19.14 1.48 0.09
N TYR A 205 -18.87 0.57 1.04
CA TYR A 205 -17.52 0.14 1.35
C TYR A 205 -16.87 -0.59 0.16
N ARG A 206 -17.61 -1.42 -0.57
CA ARG A 206 -17.10 -2.09 -1.79
C ARG A 206 -16.64 -1.06 -2.82
N GLN A 207 -17.44 -0.04 -3.10
CA GLN A 207 -17.05 1.01 -4.06
C GLN A 207 -15.80 1.76 -3.61
N ARG A 208 -15.69 2.06 -2.32
CA ARG A 208 -14.50 2.70 -1.72
C ARG A 208 -13.26 1.81 -1.85
N LEU A 209 -13.38 0.54 -1.48
CA LEU A 209 -12.30 -0.44 -1.54
C LEU A 209 -11.75 -0.57 -2.96
N GLU A 210 -12.64 -0.72 -3.95
CA GLU A 210 -12.27 -0.82 -5.37
C GLU A 210 -11.62 0.46 -5.88
N ARG A 211 -12.17 1.63 -5.55
CA ARG A 211 -11.58 2.92 -5.94
C ARG A 211 -10.19 3.11 -5.33
N SER A 212 -10.01 2.81 -4.05
CA SER A 212 -8.73 2.95 -3.36
C SER A 212 -7.70 1.94 -3.88
N LYS A 213 -8.12 0.72 -4.22
CA LYS A 213 -7.30 -0.29 -4.91
C LYS A 213 -6.81 0.25 -6.26
N LEU A 214 -7.71 0.75 -7.10
CA LEU A 214 -7.33 1.32 -8.40
C LEU A 214 -6.44 2.56 -8.26
N GLN A 215 -6.66 3.40 -7.25
CA GLN A 215 -5.80 4.55 -6.96
C GLN A 215 -4.37 4.11 -6.62
N LEU A 216 -4.22 3.08 -5.79
CA LEU A 216 -2.91 2.53 -5.45
C LEU A 216 -2.22 1.94 -6.68
N ILE A 217 -2.93 1.12 -7.45
CA ILE A 217 -2.39 0.47 -8.66
C ILE A 217 -1.99 1.52 -9.71
N ALA A 218 -2.79 2.56 -9.90
CA ALA A 218 -2.47 3.67 -10.80
C ALA A 218 -1.14 4.34 -10.39
N GLY A 219 -0.97 4.63 -9.10
CA GLY A 219 0.29 5.16 -8.57
C GLY A 219 1.46 4.21 -8.80
N VAL A 220 1.30 2.93 -8.44
CA VAL A 220 2.33 1.89 -8.61
C VAL A 220 2.77 1.76 -10.06
N LEU A 221 1.85 1.80 -11.01
CA LEU A 221 2.16 1.75 -12.44
C LEU A 221 2.66 3.09 -12.99
N GLY A 222 2.41 4.20 -12.29
CA GLY A 222 2.74 5.56 -12.73
C GLY A 222 1.82 6.06 -13.84
N VAL A 223 0.54 5.66 -13.81
CA VAL A 223 -0.47 6.04 -14.81
C VAL A 223 -1.59 6.85 -14.16
N PRO A 224 -2.26 7.74 -14.92
CA PRO A 224 -3.41 8.46 -14.39
C PRO A 224 -4.53 7.50 -13.98
N LEU A 225 -5.14 7.70 -12.80
CA LEU A 225 -6.26 6.89 -12.31
C LEU A 225 -7.41 6.81 -13.33
N GLY A 226 -7.65 7.90 -14.07
CA GLY A 226 -8.68 7.96 -15.11
C GLY A 226 -8.49 6.93 -16.23
N GLU A 227 -7.26 6.52 -16.53
CA GLU A 227 -6.98 5.49 -17.53
C GLU A 227 -7.39 4.09 -17.05
N LEU A 228 -7.20 3.79 -15.76
CA LEU A 228 -7.63 2.51 -15.18
C LEU A 228 -9.14 2.50 -14.91
N SER A 229 -9.70 3.55 -14.31
CA SER A 229 -11.12 3.60 -13.95
C SER A 229 -12.08 3.58 -15.15
N ARG A 230 -11.68 4.18 -16.29
CA ARG A 230 -12.49 4.09 -17.52
C ARG A 230 -12.54 2.68 -18.09
N ARG A 231 -11.47 1.90 -17.92
CA ARG A 231 -11.37 0.52 -18.41
C ARG A 231 -12.10 -0.45 -17.50
N ASP A 232 -11.95 -0.33 -16.19
CA ASP A 232 -12.70 -1.16 -15.24
C ASP A 232 -14.21 -1.03 -15.48
N LYS A 233 -14.69 0.20 -15.72
CA LYS A 233 -16.09 0.44 -16.14
C LYS A 233 -16.46 -0.23 -17.46
N ARG A 234 -15.56 -0.33 -18.44
CA ARG A 234 -15.81 -1.01 -19.72
C ARG A 234 -15.87 -2.53 -19.54
N TYR A 235 -14.92 -3.11 -18.83
CA TYR A 235 -14.92 -4.54 -18.51
C TYR A 235 -16.16 -4.96 -17.72
N GLN A 236 -16.56 -4.18 -16.71
CA GLN A 236 -17.77 -4.45 -15.94
C GLN A 236 -19.05 -4.38 -16.80
N LEU A 237 -19.09 -3.54 -17.84
CA LEU A 237 -20.21 -3.45 -18.78
C LEU A 237 -20.22 -4.57 -19.83
N GLU A 238 -19.06 -5.12 -20.18
CA GLU A 238 -18.93 -6.25 -21.11
C GLU A 238 -19.28 -7.61 -20.45
N LEU A 239 -19.20 -7.68 -19.11
CA LEU A 239 -19.52 -8.86 -18.32
C LEU A 239 -20.95 -8.87 -17.74
N ALA A 240 -21.71 -7.79 -17.89
CA ALA A 240 -23.08 -7.61 -17.37
C ALA A 240 -24.14 -7.86 -18.45
#